data_AF-A0A7H0I7P5-F1
#
_entry.id   AF-A0A7H0I7P5-F1
#
_cell.length_a   1.000
_cell.length_b   1.000
_cell.length_c   1.000
_cell.angle_alpha   90.00
_cell.angle_beta   90.00
_cell.angle_gamma   90.00
#
_symmetry.space_group_name_H-M   'P 1'
#
loop_
_entity.id
_entity.type
_entity.pdbx_description
1 polymer ?
#
loop_
_entity_poly.entity_id
_entity_poly.type
_entity_poly.pdbx_seq_one_letter_code
_entity_poly.pdbx_strand_id
1 'polypeptide(L)'
;MTDSRTVAGRVLAGAVLLAAVSSLPWLSGTDPALTVLRARSGDQDPTPGQLAAVREQLGLDEGPLPHLLRWLGGDAGTSWVSGEAVWPQVSDAFAVSVTMMLGALAVTVLVTGLVCARTLYLGSRGRLRQAGDGVSAAVLAALPKFLLASLLATVCGVWLKWLPSSGWEGPASMVLPALALGVPSGAMIGGLLQQALPGAFQEPWARTARAFGLSRGYVARNALRRALPGVLPQLLPTVVGLVGGSVAVEKIFNIPGLGRLALDTALAQDLPPLQTVTLVLVLLGVGAGLAIRALCRALLGPALRDGALPALPVVDVRVRWWLGAGCGAVLLVAVVAGLLRDPAQVDTAARLLSPSLQHPLGTDSLGRDMLARLGHGALRTASVALAVTGVSVLVGLLLGLSGRVGTGLTEVVSTLPAVLAGLLTTAVTGPSVWGAALAVCLVGWAPYAAQTSALLAQERAAGHTMASRSLGAGAAHLLRRHHLPAVLPAVIRNALLRLPTAVLVLASLGFLGLGEQPPTPEWGRLMSENQPYLELAPWTVLGPAGALVVLAVLAVSVDGGVAGWRRKR
;
A
#
# COMPACT_ATOMS: atom_id res chain seq x y z
N MET A 1 -25.55 12.92 10.59
CA MET A 1 -26.04 13.42 9.30
C MET A 1 -24.94 13.20 8.27
N THR A 2 -24.96 12.03 7.65
CA THR A 2 -24.19 11.74 6.44
C THR A 2 -24.87 12.50 5.30
N ASP A 3 -24.13 13.44 4.72
CA ASP A 3 -24.62 14.31 3.64
C ASP A 3 -24.97 13.44 2.43
N SER A 4 -26.21 13.52 1.91
CA SER A 4 -26.74 12.65 0.85
C SER A 4 -25.86 12.62 -0.40
N ARG A 5 -25.13 13.71 -0.64
CA ARG A 5 -24.16 13.87 -1.73
C ARG A 5 -22.91 12.99 -1.58
N THR A 6 -22.48 12.69 -0.36
CA THR A 6 -21.35 11.77 -0.11
C THR A 6 -21.74 10.32 -0.37
N VAL A 7 -22.97 9.94 -0.02
CA VAL A 7 -23.51 8.60 -0.32
C VAL A 7 -23.67 8.42 -1.83
N ALA A 8 -24.22 9.43 -2.52
CA ALA A 8 -24.33 9.42 -3.99
C ALA A 8 -22.96 9.27 -4.68
N GLY A 9 -21.93 10.00 -4.21
CA GLY A 9 -20.56 9.87 -4.74
C GLY A 9 -19.97 8.46 -4.55
N ARG A 10 -20.31 7.78 -3.45
CA ARG A 10 -19.87 6.39 -3.20
C ARG A 10 -20.54 5.39 -4.13
N VAL A 11 -21.85 5.51 -4.28
CA VAL A 11 -22.62 4.65 -5.18
C VAL A 11 -22.14 4.82 -6.62
N LEU A 12 -21.92 6.07 -7.05
CA LEU A 12 -21.43 6.37 -8.40
C LEU A 12 -20.04 5.79 -8.65
N ALA A 13 -19.09 5.99 -7.74
CA ALA A 13 -17.73 5.46 -7.92
C ALA A 13 -17.69 3.92 -7.87
N GLY A 14 -18.50 3.29 -7.01
CA GLY A 14 -18.66 1.83 -7.01
C GLY A 14 -19.26 1.32 -8.32
N ALA A 15 -20.28 1.99 -8.84
CA ALA A 15 -20.88 1.66 -10.13
C ALA A 15 -19.90 1.83 -11.29
N VAL A 16 -19.08 2.89 -11.29
CA VAL A 16 -18.03 3.11 -12.30
C VAL A 16 -16.98 2.01 -12.23
N LEU A 17 -16.56 1.59 -11.04
CA LEU A 17 -15.60 0.50 -10.90
C LEU A 17 -16.18 -0.82 -11.41
N LEU A 18 -17.42 -1.14 -11.07
CA LEU A 18 -18.10 -2.34 -11.56
C LEU A 18 -18.26 -2.30 -13.09
N ALA A 19 -18.70 -1.17 -13.65
CA ALA A 19 -18.79 -1.00 -15.09
C ALA A 19 -17.42 -1.13 -15.78
N ALA A 20 -16.35 -0.63 -15.16
CA ALA A 20 -14.99 -0.80 -15.66
C ALA A 20 -14.56 -2.27 -15.64
N VAL A 21 -14.81 -3.00 -14.54
CA VAL A 21 -14.51 -4.44 -14.45
C VAL A 21 -15.33 -5.22 -15.47
N SER A 22 -16.61 -4.91 -15.61
CA SER A 22 -17.50 -5.57 -16.58
C SER A 22 -17.18 -5.27 -18.03
N SER A 23 -16.52 -4.15 -18.33
CA SER A 23 -16.07 -3.86 -19.68
C SER A 23 -14.68 -4.40 -20.00
N LEU A 24 -13.94 -4.95 -19.02
CA LEU A 24 -12.57 -5.43 -19.21
C LEU A 24 -12.38 -6.34 -20.42
N PRO A 25 -13.20 -7.38 -20.66
CA PRO A 25 -12.96 -8.32 -21.76
C PRO A 25 -13.14 -7.70 -23.15
N TRP A 26 -13.89 -6.60 -23.25
CA TRP A 26 -14.08 -5.85 -24.49
C TRP A 26 -13.08 -4.69 -24.64
N LEU A 27 -12.48 -4.25 -23.53
CA LEU A 27 -11.42 -3.24 -23.52
C LEU A 27 -10.03 -3.87 -23.73
N SER A 28 -9.85 -5.14 -23.38
CA SER A 28 -8.62 -5.86 -23.64
C SER A 28 -8.45 -6.09 -25.14
N GLY A 29 -7.24 -5.84 -25.64
CA GLY A 29 -6.88 -6.16 -27.04
C GLY A 29 -6.80 -7.67 -27.34
N THR A 30 -7.05 -8.52 -26.33
CA THR A 30 -7.08 -9.98 -26.41
C THR A 30 -8.52 -10.48 -26.39
N ASP A 31 -8.83 -11.42 -27.27
CA ASP A 31 -10.14 -12.07 -27.32
C ASP A 31 -10.34 -12.98 -26.09
N PRO A 32 -11.36 -12.74 -25.24
CA PRO A 32 -11.64 -13.56 -24.07
C PRO A 32 -11.98 -15.02 -24.43
N ALA A 33 -12.56 -15.26 -25.61
CA ALA A 33 -12.81 -16.62 -26.07
C ALA A 33 -11.50 -17.37 -26.34
N LEU A 34 -10.46 -16.66 -26.81
CA LEU A 34 -9.14 -17.24 -27.04
C LEU A 34 -8.44 -17.61 -25.72
N THR A 35 -8.53 -16.75 -24.69
CA THR A 35 -7.92 -17.05 -23.38
C THR A 35 -8.62 -18.21 -22.69
N VAL A 36 -9.94 -18.26 -22.72
CA VAL A 36 -10.73 -19.37 -22.19
C VAL A 36 -10.43 -20.67 -22.94
N LEU A 37 -10.36 -20.62 -24.27
CA LEU A 37 -10.08 -21.81 -25.07
C LEU A 37 -8.66 -22.33 -24.84
N ARG A 38 -7.65 -21.47 -24.77
CA ARG A 38 -6.28 -21.87 -24.39
C ARG A 38 -6.23 -22.47 -22.98
N ALA A 39 -6.97 -21.90 -22.04
CA ALA A 39 -7.03 -22.45 -20.69
C ALA A 39 -7.70 -23.84 -20.64
N ARG A 40 -8.67 -24.11 -21.52
CA ARG A 40 -9.40 -25.39 -21.58
C ARG A 40 -8.75 -26.46 -22.46
N SER A 41 -8.04 -26.07 -23.52
CA SER A 41 -7.54 -26.98 -24.57
C SER A 41 -6.01 -26.95 -24.78
N GLY A 42 -5.27 -26.19 -23.96
CA GLY A 42 -3.82 -26.10 -24.01
C GLY A 42 -3.30 -25.22 -25.16
N ASP A 43 -2.04 -25.45 -25.57
CA ASP A 43 -1.33 -24.66 -26.60
C ASP A 43 -1.73 -25.01 -28.06
N GLN A 44 -2.88 -25.64 -28.29
CA GLN A 44 -3.34 -25.90 -29.66
C GLN A 44 -3.87 -24.60 -30.30
N ASP A 45 -3.46 -24.33 -31.54
CA ASP A 45 -3.97 -23.19 -32.30
C ASP A 45 -5.48 -23.38 -32.56
N PRO A 46 -6.34 -22.45 -32.07
CA PRO A 46 -7.78 -22.59 -32.22
C PRO A 46 -8.21 -22.49 -33.68
N THR A 47 -9.13 -23.36 -34.10
CA THR A 47 -9.83 -23.13 -35.36
C THR A 47 -10.81 -21.96 -35.23
N PRO A 48 -11.03 -21.16 -36.28
CA PRO A 48 -11.98 -20.03 -36.24
C PRO A 48 -13.40 -20.42 -35.80
N GLY A 49 -13.85 -21.63 -36.14
CA GLY A 49 -15.16 -22.15 -35.74
C GLY A 49 -15.26 -22.47 -34.24
N GLN A 50 -14.18 -22.96 -33.61
CA GLN A 50 -14.16 -23.20 -32.16
C GLN A 50 -14.19 -21.89 -31.37
N LEU A 51 -13.49 -20.85 -31.85
CA LEU A 51 -13.54 -19.52 -31.24
C LEU A 51 -14.95 -18.91 -31.34
N ALA A 52 -15.60 -19.00 -32.50
CA ALA A 52 -16.95 -18.51 -32.67
C ALA A 52 -17.95 -19.22 -31.74
N ALA A 53 -17.84 -20.55 -31.62
CA ALA A 53 -18.69 -21.33 -30.71
C ALA A 53 -18.49 -20.94 -29.24
N VAL A 54 -17.24 -20.69 -28.81
CA VAL A 54 -16.96 -20.23 -27.44
C VAL A 54 -17.48 -18.81 -27.22
N ARG A 55 -17.37 -17.90 -28.20
CA ARG A 55 -17.92 -16.54 -28.11
C ARG A 55 -19.44 -16.55 -27.93
N GLU A 56 -20.13 -17.39 -28.69
CA GLU A 56 -21.57 -17.58 -28.60
C GLU A 56 -21.98 -18.17 -27.25
N GLN A 57 -21.29 -19.23 -26.80
CA GLN A 57 -21.53 -19.85 -25.48
C GLN A 57 -21.34 -18.87 -24.32
N LEU A 58 -20.34 -17.99 -24.41
CA LEU A 58 -20.06 -16.97 -23.40
C LEU A 58 -20.92 -15.72 -23.55
N GLY A 59 -21.72 -15.61 -24.63
CA GLY A 59 -22.54 -14.42 -24.92
C GLY A 59 -21.71 -13.14 -25.05
N LEU A 60 -20.50 -13.21 -25.62
CA LEU A 60 -19.60 -12.06 -25.75
C LEU A 60 -20.15 -10.99 -26.72
N ASP A 61 -21.02 -11.39 -27.65
CA ASP A 61 -21.64 -10.51 -28.64
C ASP A 61 -22.74 -9.61 -28.05
N GLU A 62 -23.25 -9.92 -26.86
CA GLU A 62 -24.26 -9.11 -26.15
C GLU A 62 -23.68 -7.82 -25.56
N GLY A 63 -22.35 -7.73 -25.47
CA GLY A 63 -21.64 -6.61 -24.85
C GLY A 63 -21.66 -6.64 -23.31
N PRO A 64 -21.04 -5.67 -22.64
CA PRO A 64 -20.77 -5.73 -21.19
C PRO A 64 -22.00 -5.47 -20.30
N LEU A 65 -22.99 -4.72 -20.79
CA LEU A 65 -24.16 -4.32 -20.00
C LEU A 65 -25.07 -5.50 -19.61
N PRO A 66 -25.45 -6.41 -20.53
CA PRO A 66 -26.24 -7.59 -20.18
C PRO A 66 -25.57 -8.50 -19.15
N HIS A 67 -24.25 -8.69 -19.23
CA HIS A 67 -23.48 -9.46 -18.25
C HIS A 67 -23.52 -8.80 -16.87
N LEU A 68 -23.31 -7.48 -16.79
CA LEU A 68 -23.39 -6.73 -15.54
C LEU A 68 -24.81 -6.78 -14.92
N LEU A 69 -25.86 -6.62 -15.73
CA LEU A 69 -27.24 -6.63 -15.25
C LEU A 69 -27.66 -8.02 -14.73
N ARG A 70 -27.26 -9.09 -15.42
CA ARG A 70 -27.48 -10.47 -14.95
C ARG A 70 -26.78 -10.72 -13.62
N TRP A 71 -25.52 -10.31 -13.51
CA TRP A 71 -24.75 -10.43 -12.28
C TRP A 71 -25.35 -9.61 -11.12
N LEU A 72 -25.80 -8.38 -11.37
CA LEU A 72 -26.52 -7.56 -10.38
C LEU A 72 -27.89 -8.16 -9.98
N GLY A 73 -28.47 -9.02 -10.82
CA GLY A 73 -29.68 -9.79 -10.52
C GLY A 73 -29.49 -10.89 -9.47
N GLY A 74 -28.27 -11.13 -9.01
CA GLY A 74 -27.96 -12.07 -7.93
C GLY A 74 -27.34 -13.39 -8.37
N ASP A 75 -27.05 -13.56 -9.66
CA ASP A 75 -26.35 -14.73 -10.19
C ASP A 75 -24.87 -14.40 -10.45
N ALA A 76 -23.97 -14.88 -9.58
CA ALA A 76 -22.53 -14.73 -9.78
C ALA A 76 -22.00 -15.51 -10.99
N GLY A 77 -22.81 -16.41 -11.55
CA GLY A 77 -22.50 -17.22 -12.71
C GLY A 77 -21.47 -18.33 -12.44
N THR A 78 -20.93 -18.86 -13.53
CA THR A 78 -19.86 -19.85 -13.54
C THR A 78 -18.57 -19.23 -14.10
N SER A 79 -17.43 -19.70 -13.62
CA SER A 79 -16.13 -19.32 -14.16
C SER A 79 -16.06 -19.71 -15.64
N TRP A 80 -15.57 -18.79 -16.47
CA TRP A 80 -15.34 -19.07 -17.88
C TRP A 80 -14.20 -20.07 -18.05
N VAL A 81 -13.23 -20.10 -17.13
CA VAL A 81 -12.06 -20.98 -17.21
C VAL A 81 -12.35 -22.35 -16.61
N SER A 82 -12.71 -22.42 -15.32
CA SER A 82 -12.91 -23.69 -14.61
C SER A 82 -14.29 -24.30 -14.85
N GLY A 83 -15.29 -23.50 -15.26
CA GLY A 83 -16.68 -23.95 -15.40
C GLY A 83 -17.40 -24.14 -14.05
N GLU A 84 -16.71 -23.93 -12.92
CA GLU A 84 -17.27 -24.08 -11.59
C GLU A 84 -18.09 -22.86 -11.17
N ALA A 85 -19.02 -23.05 -10.23
CA ALA A 85 -19.81 -21.96 -9.67
C ALA A 85 -18.90 -20.94 -8.95
N VAL A 86 -19.11 -19.65 -9.21
CA VAL A 86 -18.25 -18.58 -8.69
C VAL A 86 -18.43 -18.36 -7.20
N TRP A 87 -19.69 -18.37 -6.71
CA TRP A 87 -19.99 -17.98 -5.34
C TRP A 87 -19.27 -18.84 -4.27
N PRO A 88 -19.28 -20.20 -4.34
CA PRO A 88 -18.54 -21.03 -3.38
C PRO A 88 -17.04 -20.72 -3.35
N GLN A 89 -16.41 -20.59 -4.53
CA GLN A 89 -14.98 -20.25 -4.63
C GLN A 89 -14.67 -18.92 -3.95
N VAL A 90 -15.50 -17.90 -4.17
CA VAL A 90 -15.32 -16.57 -3.59
C VAL A 90 -15.62 -16.55 -2.09
N SER A 91 -16.65 -17.26 -1.62
CA SER A 91 -16.99 -17.30 -0.20
C SER A 91 -15.92 -18.01 0.63
N ASP A 92 -15.35 -19.10 0.11
CA ASP A 92 -14.28 -19.84 0.78
C ASP A 92 -13.02 -18.99 0.85
N ALA A 93 -12.65 -18.37 -0.28
CA ALA A 93 -11.53 -17.43 -0.34
C ALA A 93 -11.72 -16.22 0.59
N PHE A 94 -12.94 -15.70 0.73
CA PHE A 94 -13.28 -14.62 1.64
C PHE A 94 -13.03 -14.99 3.10
N ALA A 95 -13.49 -16.17 3.53
CA ALA A 95 -13.29 -16.65 4.89
C ALA A 95 -11.79 -16.77 5.23
N VAL A 96 -11.00 -17.32 4.30
CA VAL A 96 -9.54 -17.46 4.44
C VAL A 96 -8.85 -16.09 4.54
N SER A 97 -9.15 -15.16 3.63
CA SER A 97 -8.51 -13.83 3.66
C SER A 97 -8.92 -13.03 4.90
N VAL A 98 -10.19 -13.08 5.34
CA VAL A 98 -10.65 -12.37 6.54
C VAL A 98 -9.98 -12.93 7.80
N THR A 99 -9.89 -14.25 7.95
CA THR A 99 -9.22 -14.87 9.11
C THR A 99 -7.75 -14.48 9.16
N MET A 100 -7.03 -14.52 8.03
CA MET A 100 -5.65 -14.05 7.95
C MET A 100 -5.53 -12.55 8.30
N MET A 101 -6.44 -11.70 7.80
CA MET A 101 -6.44 -10.27 8.10
C MET A 101 -6.71 -9.97 9.58
N LEU A 102 -7.59 -10.72 10.23
CA LEU A 102 -7.82 -10.62 11.67
C LEU A 102 -6.57 -11.01 12.47
N GLY A 103 -5.88 -12.09 12.06
CA GLY A 103 -4.58 -12.45 12.62
C GLY A 103 -3.53 -11.35 12.47
N ALA A 104 -3.43 -10.76 11.27
CA ALA A 104 -2.53 -9.64 10.99
C ALA A 104 -2.87 -8.38 11.82
N LEU A 105 -4.16 -8.11 12.07
CA LEU A 105 -4.61 -7.01 12.92
C LEU A 105 -4.25 -7.26 14.39
N ALA A 106 -4.37 -8.49 14.88
CA ALA A 106 -3.93 -8.86 16.23
C ALA A 106 -2.42 -8.65 16.40
N VAL A 107 -1.61 -9.09 15.43
CA VAL A 107 -0.16 -8.82 15.40
C VAL A 107 0.11 -7.30 15.35
N THR A 108 -0.63 -6.55 14.55
CA THR A 108 -0.51 -5.09 14.45
C THR A 108 -0.69 -4.42 15.82
N VAL A 109 -1.74 -4.80 16.55
CA VAL A 109 -2.01 -4.27 17.91
C VAL A 109 -0.91 -4.68 18.89
N LEU A 110 -0.47 -5.94 18.84
CA LEU A 110 0.59 -6.45 19.71
C LEU A 110 1.91 -5.71 19.49
N VAL A 111 2.35 -5.57 18.24
CA VAL A 111 3.59 -4.87 17.89
C VAL A 111 3.50 -3.39 18.23
N THR A 112 2.34 -2.75 17.99
CA THR A 112 2.09 -1.36 18.43
C THR A 112 2.27 -1.22 19.94
N GLY A 113 1.71 -2.15 20.71
CA GLY A 113 1.85 -2.21 22.17
C GLY A 113 3.30 -2.38 22.61
N LEU A 114 4.04 -3.31 22.01
CA LEU A 114 5.46 -3.55 22.29
C LEU A 114 6.33 -2.32 22.00
N VAL A 115 6.11 -1.67 20.84
CA VAL A 115 6.81 -0.44 20.47
C VAL A 115 6.50 0.67 21.49
N CYS A 116 5.27 0.80 21.95
CA CYS A 116 4.88 1.84 22.91
C CYS A 116 5.17 1.51 24.38
N ALA A 117 5.46 0.25 24.71
CA ALA A 117 5.52 -0.25 26.09
C ALA A 117 6.50 0.55 26.97
N ARG A 118 7.71 0.80 26.46
CA ARG A 118 8.72 1.59 27.17
C ARG A 118 8.26 3.03 27.43
N THR A 119 7.69 3.69 26.42
CA THR A 119 7.24 5.09 26.52
C THR A 119 6.08 5.23 27.51
N LEU A 120 5.12 4.29 27.48
CA LEU A 120 4.00 4.24 28.42
C LEU A 120 4.48 3.95 29.86
N TYR A 121 5.41 3.02 30.03
CA TYR A 121 5.97 2.66 31.33
C TYR A 121 6.78 3.80 31.97
N LEU A 122 7.68 4.43 31.22
CA LEU A 122 8.50 5.55 31.72
C LEU A 122 7.69 6.83 31.87
N GLY A 123 6.77 7.11 30.93
CA GLY A 123 5.91 8.28 30.93
C GLY A 123 4.95 8.30 32.10
N SER A 124 4.30 7.18 32.40
CA SER A 124 3.41 7.04 33.56
C SER A 124 4.12 7.23 34.90
N ARG A 125 5.44 7.01 34.96
CA ARG A 125 6.29 7.23 36.15
C ARG A 125 6.90 8.64 36.21
N GLY A 126 6.66 9.48 35.21
CA GLY A 126 7.32 10.79 35.11
C GLY A 126 8.82 10.73 34.87
N ARG A 127 9.35 9.56 34.47
CA ARG A 127 10.77 9.35 34.19
C ARG A 127 11.13 9.48 32.71
N LEU A 128 10.14 9.75 31.87
CA LEU A 128 10.34 9.97 30.44
C LEU A 128 11.04 11.32 30.23
N ARG A 129 12.38 11.27 30.17
CA ARG A 129 13.23 12.44 29.89
C ARG A 129 13.37 12.73 28.40
N GLN A 130 13.31 11.69 27.56
CA GLN A 130 13.47 11.77 26.11
C GLN A 130 12.53 10.77 25.43
N ALA A 131 12.04 11.14 24.25
CA ALA A 131 11.34 10.20 23.37
C ALA A 131 12.30 9.09 22.91
N GLY A 132 11.79 7.90 22.62
CA GLY A 132 12.60 6.87 21.96
C GLY A 132 13.01 7.35 20.56
N ASP A 133 14.18 6.94 20.08
CA ASP A 133 14.75 7.40 18.82
C ASP A 133 13.89 7.04 17.58
N GLY A 134 12.84 6.21 17.73
CA GLY A 134 11.90 5.85 16.67
C GLY A 134 12.47 5.00 15.53
N VAL A 135 13.80 4.88 15.45
CA VAL A 135 14.53 4.21 14.35
C VAL A 135 14.12 2.75 14.18
N SER A 136 13.99 1.98 15.27
CA SER A 136 13.61 0.56 15.16
C SER A 136 12.18 0.37 14.65
N ALA A 137 11.24 1.18 15.13
CA ALA A 137 9.86 1.17 14.64
C ALA A 137 9.80 1.62 13.18
N ALA A 138 10.59 2.63 12.80
CA ALA A 138 10.71 3.10 11.43
C ALA A 138 11.27 2.02 10.49
N VAL A 139 12.35 1.33 10.86
CA VAL A 139 12.92 0.24 10.06
C VAL A 139 11.88 -0.85 9.81
N LEU A 140 11.22 -1.33 10.87
CA LEU A 140 10.20 -2.38 10.77
C LEU A 140 8.98 -1.93 9.95
N ALA A 141 8.53 -0.69 10.14
CA ALA A 141 7.40 -0.11 9.42
C ALA A 141 7.63 -0.03 7.91
N ALA A 142 8.89 0.09 7.53
CA ALA A 142 9.31 0.37 6.18
C ALA A 142 9.70 -0.91 5.41
N LEU A 143 9.67 -2.08 6.07
CA LEU A 143 9.83 -3.38 5.42
C LEU A 143 8.64 -3.67 4.48
N PRO A 144 8.89 -3.97 3.19
CA PRO A 144 7.84 -4.48 2.31
C PRO A 144 7.24 -5.77 2.87
N LYS A 145 5.91 -5.86 2.90
CA LYS A 145 5.18 -7.01 3.48
C LYS A 145 5.50 -8.32 2.77
N PHE A 146 5.59 -8.30 1.44
CA PHE A 146 5.96 -9.47 0.63
C PHE A 146 7.40 -9.92 0.89
N LEU A 147 8.32 -8.98 1.12
CA LEU A 147 9.69 -9.31 1.49
C LEU A 147 9.73 -10.02 2.84
N LEU A 148 9.05 -9.45 3.85
CA LEU A 148 8.99 -10.07 5.17
C LEU A 148 8.33 -11.46 5.10
N ALA A 149 7.31 -11.63 4.25
CA ALA A 149 6.71 -12.93 3.97
C ALA A 149 7.72 -13.93 3.40
N SER A 150 8.46 -13.56 2.35
CA SER A 150 9.49 -14.43 1.77
C SER A 150 10.57 -14.81 2.80
N LEU A 151 11.05 -13.84 3.60
CA LEU A 151 12.04 -14.09 4.63
C LEU A 151 11.52 -15.03 5.73
N LEU A 152 10.29 -14.82 6.20
CA LEU A 152 9.68 -15.67 7.22
C LEU A 152 9.42 -17.08 6.69
N ALA A 153 8.93 -17.22 5.45
CA ALA A 153 8.72 -18.51 4.82
C ALA A 153 10.03 -19.31 4.74
N THR A 154 11.13 -18.67 4.34
CA THR A 154 12.43 -19.34 4.26
C THR A 154 13.03 -19.61 5.64
N VAL A 155 13.21 -18.58 6.47
CA VAL A 155 13.95 -18.72 7.73
C VAL A 155 13.16 -19.57 8.71
N CYS A 156 11.90 -19.23 8.97
CA CYS A 156 11.09 -19.93 9.96
C CYS A 156 10.48 -21.22 9.39
N GLY A 157 10.11 -21.23 8.12
CA GLY A 157 9.44 -22.36 7.49
C GLY A 157 10.39 -23.44 6.96
N VAL A 158 11.45 -23.05 6.26
CA VAL A 158 12.38 -24.00 5.62
C VAL A 158 13.58 -24.30 6.51
N TRP A 159 14.34 -23.27 6.93
CA TRP A 159 15.61 -23.47 7.64
C TRP A 159 15.40 -23.95 9.08
N LEU A 160 14.51 -23.28 9.82
CA LEU A 160 14.22 -23.60 11.22
C LEU A 160 13.12 -24.66 11.38
N LYS A 161 12.29 -24.87 10.36
CA LYS A 161 11.15 -25.81 10.37
C LYS A 161 10.21 -25.61 11.56
N TRP A 162 10.06 -24.37 12.04
CA TRP A 162 9.22 -24.06 13.20
C TRP A 162 7.73 -24.03 12.86
N LEU A 163 7.39 -23.62 11.64
CA LEU A 163 6.04 -23.38 11.16
C LEU A 163 5.92 -23.80 9.68
N PRO A 164 4.73 -24.11 9.16
CA PRO A 164 4.57 -24.43 7.74
C PRO A 164 4.95 -23.25 6.84
N SER A 165 5.70 -23.53 5.77
CA SER A 165 6.17 -22.54 4.79
C SER A 165 5.15 -22.24 3.68
N SER A 166 4.18 -23.11 3.46
CA SER A 166 3.13 -22.99 2.44
C SER A 166 1.87 -23.78 2.80
N GLY A 167 0.74 -23.40 2.20
CA GLY A 167 -0.56 -24.04 2.39
C GLY A 167 -1.41 -23.36 3.46
N TRP A 168 -2.64 -23.85 3.61
CA TRP A 168 -3.62 -23.34 4.57
C TRP A 168 -4.26 -24.46 5.37
N GLU A 169 -3.43 -25.19 6.12
CA GLU A 169 -3.83 -26.34 6.92
C GLU A 169 -3.78 -25.97 8.41
N GLY A 170 -4.93 -25.54 8.94
CA GLY A 170 -5.11 -25.23 10.36
C GLY A 170 -4.46 -23.92 10.85
N PRO A 171 -4.57 -23.59 12.16
CA PRO A 171 -4.18 -22.29 12.69
C PRO A 171 -2.68 -21.96 12.63
N ALA A 172 -1.80 -22.98 12.57
CA ALA A 172 -0.37 -22.78 12.48
C ALA A 172 0.05 -22.12 11.16
N SER A 173 -0.67 -22.42 10.07
CA SER A 173 -0.45 -21.81 8.74
C SER A 173 -0.70 -20.30 8.69
N MET A 174 -1.47 -19.77 9.66
CA MET A 174 -1.78 -18.34 9.74
C MET A 174 -0.64 -17.51 10.35
N VAL A 175 0.26 -18.10 11.14
CA VAL A 175 1.21 -17.35 11.97
C VAL A 175 2.20 -16.53 11.15
N LEU A 176 2.89 -17.16 10.18
CA LEU A 176 3.88 -16.47 9.35
C LEU A 176 3.24 -15.39 8.45
N PRO A 177 2.12 -15.64 7.76
CA PRO A 177 1.38 -14.61 7.03
C PRO A 177 0.92 -13.43 7.91
N ALA A 178 0.39 -13.72 9.10
CA ALA A 178 -0.05 -12.67 10.03
C ALA A 178 1.12 -11.81 10.52
N LEU A 179 2.28 -12.41 10.78
CA LEU A 179 3.51 -11.69 11.13
C LEU A 179 3.99 -10.81 9.97
N ALA A 180 4.02 -11.34 8.75
CA ALA A 180 4.45 -10.62 7.56
C ALA A 180 3.63 -9.35 7.29
N LEU A 181 2.31 -9.43 7.49
CA LEU A 181 1.39 -8.31 7.30
C LEU A 181 1.35 -7.36 8.51
N GLY A 182 1.36 -7.92 9.71
CA GLY A 182 1.10 -7.20 10.96
C GLY A 182 2.30 -6.47 11.55
N VAL A 183 3.52 -7.01 11.41
CA VAL A 183 4.73 -6.39 11.99
C VAL A 183 5.01 -5.00 11.40
N PRO A 184 5.05 -4.81 10.06
CA PRO A 184 5.28 -3.47 9.50
C PRO A 184 4.14 -2.50 9.86
N SER A 185 2.91 -2.98 9.79
CA SER A 185 1.71 -2.18 10.10
C SER A 185 1.70 -1.71 11.58
N GLY A 186 2.04 -2.60 12.52
CA GLY A 186 2.10 -2.29 13.94
C GLY A 186 3.28 -1.40 14.30
N ALA A 187 4.42 -1.58 13.64
CA ALA A 187 5.57 -0.71 13.82
C ALA A 187 5.30 0.72 13.33
N MET A 188 4.55 0.87 12.22
CA MET A 188 4.13 2.17 11.71
C MET A 188 3.23 2.92 12.70
N ILE A 189 2.15 2.28 13.17
CA ILE A 189 1.23 2.86 14.15
C ILE A 189 1.94 3.13 15.48
N GLY A 190 2.76 2.18 15.95
CA GLY A 190 3.56 2.32 17.15
C GLY A 190 4.56 3.48 17.07
N GLY A 191 5.19 3.68 15.92
CA GLY A 191 6.08 4.81 15.66
C GLY A 191 5.37 6.16 15.77
N LEU A 192 4.17 6.27 15.20
CA LEU A 192 3.35 7.50 15.31
C LEU A 192 2.91 7.77 16.76
N LEU A 193 2.51 6.73 17.50
CA LEU A 193 2.20 6.86 18.92
C LEU A 193 3.43 7.23 19.74
N GLN A 194 4.62 6.71 19.44
CA GLN A 194 5.86 7.10 20.10
C GLN A 194 6.18 8.59 19.93
N GLN A 195 5.78 9.20 18.81
CA GLN A 195 5.96 10.64 18.58
C GLN A 195 4.93 11.48 19.36
N ALA A 196 3.69 11.00 19.50
CA ALA A 196 2.61 11.74 20.16
C ALA A 196 2.59 11.59 21.70
N LEU A 197 2.89 10.39 22.22
CA LEU A 197 2.81 10.07 23.65
C LEU A 197 3.67 10.97 24.56
N PRO A 198 4.93 11.31 24.23
CA PRO A 198 5.74 12.18 25.06
C PRO A 198 5.09 13.55 25.30
N GLY A 199 4.45 14.13 24.27
CA GLY A 199 3.71 15.38 24.40
C GLY A 199 2.52 15.27 25.35
N ALA A 200 1.79 14.15 25.28
CA ALA A 200 0.65 13.90 26.17
C ALA A 200 1.09 13.79 27.65
N PHE A 201 2.24 13.20 27.94
CA PHE A 201 2.75 13.11 29.33
C PHE A 201 3.25 14.45 29.90
N GLN A 202 3.52 15.44 29.05
CA GLN A 202 3.97 16.77 29.45
C GLN A 202 2.81 17.75 29.70
N GLU A 203 1.59 17.42 29.28
CA GLU A 203 0.43 18.26 29.53
C GLU A 203 0.16 18.46 31.04
N PRO A 204 -0.40 19.61 31.46
CA PRO A 204 -0.66 19.91 32.87
C PRO A 204 -1.44 18.82 33.61
N TRP A 205 -2.49 18.26 33.00
CA TRP A 205 -3.31 17.20 33.61
C TRP A 205 -2.48 15.98 34.01
N ALA A 206 -1.44 15.63 33.25
CA ALA A 206 -0.60 14.46 33.52
C ALA A 206 0.32 14.70 34.73
N ARG A 207 0.73 15.96 34.97
CA ARG A 207 1.48 16.35 36.17
C ARG A 207 0.55 16.37 37.39
N THR A 208 -0.62 16.97 37.25
CA THR A 208 -1.62 17.05 38.32
C THR A 208 -2.08 15.65 38.76
N ALA A 209 -2.39 14.76 37.82
CA ALA A 209 -2.77 13.38 38.11
C ALA A 209 -1.71 12.62 38.91
N ARG A 210 -0.42 12.85 38.62
CA ARG A 210 0.69 12.26 39.38
C ARG A 210 0.84 12.88 40.77
N ALA A 211 0.65 14.19 40.90
CA ALA A 211 0.70 14.89 42.19
C ALA A 211 -0.42 14.42 43.13
N PHE A 212 -1.61 14.13 42.60
CA PHE A 212 -2.72 13.52 43.35
C PHE A 212 -2.54 12.02 43.64
N GLY A 213 -1.42 11.40 43.23
CA GLY A 213 -1.16 9.98 43.50
C GLY A 213 -2.02 9.01 42.69
N LEU A 214 -2.63 9.44 41.57
CA LEU A 214 -3.42 8.54 40.73
C LEU A 214 -2.56 7.41 40.14
N SER A 215 -3.21 6.26 39.89
CA SER A 215 -2.50 5.05 39.46
C SER A 215 -1.77 5.23 38.13
N ARG A 216 -0.64 4.53 37.97
CA ARG A 216 0.18 4.58 36.74
C ARG A 216 -0.62 4.15 35.51
N GLY A 217 -1.51 3.17 35.67
CA GLY A 217 -2.44 2.72 34.63
C GLY A 217 -3.42 3.80 34.21
N TYR A 218 -3.93 4.60 35.16
CA TYR A 218 -4.78 5.75 34.86
C TYR A 218 -4.05 6.78 34.00
N VAL A 219 -2.82 7.17 34.38
CA VAL A 219 -2.03 8.16 33.62
C VAL A 219 -1.70 7.64 32.22
N ALA A 220 -1.25 6.38 32.10
CA ALA A 220 -0.93 5.76 30.81
C ALA A 220 -2.15 5.69 29.88
N ARG A 221 -3.31 5.25 30.40
CA ARG A 221 -4.55 5.11 29.61
C ARG A 221 -5.03 6.47 29.08
N ASN A 222 -4.98 7.51 29.91
CA ASN A 222 -5.39 8.86 29.50
C ASN A 222 -4.40 9.48 28.51
N ALA A 223 -3.09 9.25 28.68
CA ALA A 223 -2.08 9.69 27.71
C ALA A 223 -2.30 9.02 26.34
N LEU A 224 -2.60 7.72 26.33
CA LEU A 224 -2.93 6.99 25.11
C LEU A 224 -4.19 7.52 24.44
N ARG A 225 -5.28 7.71 25.19
CA ARG A 225 -6.52 8.33 24.67
C ARG A 225 -6.28 9.71 24.10
N ARG A 226 -5.40 10.49 24.73
CA ARG A 226 -5.02 11.84 24.29
C ARG A 226 -4.19 11.85 23.00
N ALA A 227 -3.34 10.84 22.79
CA ALA A 227 -2.52 10.66 21.60
C ALA A 227 -3.27 10.02 20.42
N LEU A 228 -4.34 9.27 20.70
CA LEU A 228 -5.11 8.49 19.72
C LEU A 228 -5.58 9.29 18.49
N PRO A 229 -6.12 10.52 18.61
CA PRO A 229 -6.53 11.33 17.46
C PRO A 229 -5.43 11.53 16.40
N GLY A 230 -4.16 11.59 16.82
CA GLY A 230 -3.03 11.76 15.90
C GLY A 230 -2.76 10.55 15.00
N VAL A 231 -3.32 9.39 15.32
CA VAL A 231 -3.05 8.11 14.63
C VAL A 231 -4.30 7.57 13.93
N LEU A 232 -5.51 8.02 14.32
CA LEU A 232 -6.77 7.61 13.68
C LEU A 232 -6.79 7.76 12.15
N PRO A 233 -6.26 8.85 11.55
CA PRO A 233 -6.25 9.00 10.09
C PRO A 233 -5.46 7.90 9.37
N GLN A 234 -4.52 7.24 10.07
CA GLN A 234 -3.64 6.22 9.50
C GLN A 234 -4.21 4.81 9.59
N LEU A 235 -5.29 4.60 10.37
CA LEU A 235 -5.91 3.29 10.51
C LEU A 235 -6.51 2.80 9.19
N LEU A 236 -7.24 3.66 8.47
CA LEU A 236 -7.88 3.27 7.22
C LEU A 236 -6.86 2.91 6.12
N PRO A 237 -5.84 3.74 5.82
CA PRO A 237 -4.75 3.36 4.93
C PRO A 237 -4.04 2.07 5.34
N THR A 238 -3.90 1.82 6.64
CA THR A 238 -3.28 0.58 7.14
C THR A 238 -4.13 -0.64 6.77
N VAL A 239 -5.44 -0.60 7.02
CA VAL A 239 -6.34 -1.72 6.68
C VAL A 239 -6.43 -1.94 5.17
N VAL A 240 -6.57 -0.88 4.38
CA VAL A 240 -6.56 -0.98 2.91
C VAL A 240 -5.22 -1.55 2.42
N GLY A 241 -4.12 -1.16 3.05
CA GLY A 241 -2.79 -1.72 2.79
C GLY A 241 -2.63 -3.17 3.25
N LEU A 242 -3.42 -3.67 4.20
CA LEU A 242 -3.46 -5.09 4.55
C LEU A 242 -4.10 -5.91 3.44
N VAL A 243 -5.21 -5.43 2.87
CA VAL A 243 -5.87 -6.06 1.71
C VAL A 243 -4.96 -6.07 0.48
N GLY A 244 -4.25 -4.97 0.21
CA GLY A 244 -3.29 -4.94 -0.90
C GLY A 244 -2.08 -5.84 -0.65
N GLY A 245 -1.54 -5.82 0.57
CA GLY A 245 -0.39 -6.65 0.95
C GLY A 245 -0.71 -8.15 1.01
N SER A 246 -1.96 -8.51 1.33
CA SER A 246 -2.38 -9.90 1.47
C SER A 246 -2.24 -10.66 0.16
N VAL A 247 -2.46 -10.03 -1.00
CA VAL A 247 -2.32 -10.68 -2.31
C VAL A 247 -0.94 -11.32 -2.51
N ALA A 248 0.13 -10.56 -2.21
CA ALA A 248 1.49 -11.08 -2.34
C ALA A 248 1.81 -12.13 -1.28
N VAL A 249 1.31 -11.97 -0.06
CA VAL A 249 1.49 -12.95 1.02
C VAL A 249 0.76 -14.25 0.70
N GLU A 250 -0.47 -14.18 0.18
CA GLU A 250 -1.25 -15.33 -0.26
C GLU A 250 -0.55 -16.08 -1.40
N LYS A 251 0.03 -15.35 -2.35
CA LYS A 251 0.86 -15.94 -3.42
C LYS A 251 2.09 -16.67 -2.86
N ILE A 252 2.83 -16.03 -1.95
CA ILE A 252 4.07 -16.60 -1.37
C ILE A 252 3.79 -17.87 -0.56
N PHE A 253 2.77 -17.85 0.28
CA PHE A 253 2.41 -18.96 1.16
C PHE A 253 1.42 -19.94 0.50
N ASN A 254 1.09 -19.77 -0.78
CA ASN A 254 0.10 -20.60 -1.48
C ASN A 254 -1.27 -20.70 -0.76
N ILE A 255 -1.77 -19.58 -0.24
CA ILE A 255 -3.02 -19.48 0.51
C ILE A 255 -4.19 -19.28 -0.47
N PRO A 256 -5.29 -20.06 -0.35
CA PRO A 256 -6.49 -19.90 -1.17
C PRO A 256 -7.34 -18.72 -0.69
N GLY A 257 -6.79 -17.50 -0.77
CA GLY A 257 -7.47 -16.26 -0.40
C GLY A 257 -7.99 -15.47 -1.61
N LEU A 258 -8.76 -14.43 -1.31
CA LEU A 258 -9.33 -13.50 -2.30
C LEU A 258 -8.27 -12.79 -3.12
N GLY A 259 -7.12 -12.46 -2.54
CA GLY A 259 -6.05 -11.77 -3.24
C GLY A 259 -5.44 -12.64 -4.33
N ARG A 260 -5.12 -13.90 -4.01
CA ARG A 260 -4.64 -14.87 -5.00
C ARG A 260 -5.70 -15.16 -6.06
N LEU A 261 -6.95 -15.40 -5.65
CA LEU A 261 -8.06 -15.61 -6.59
C LEU A 261 -8.26 -14.41 -7.53
N ALA A 262 -8.16 -13.18 -7.03
CA ALA A 262 -8.21 -11.97 -7.85
C ALA A 262 -7.05 -11.93 -8.86
N LEU A 263 -5.85 -12.29 -8.44
CA LEU A 263 -4.67 -12.32 -9.30
C LEU A 263 -4.82 -13.36 -10.41
N ASP A 264 -5.20 -14.58 -10.07
CA ASP A 264 -5.31 -15.69 -11.03
C ASP A 264 -6.42 -15.42 -12.06
N THR A 265 -7.58 -14.92 -11.61
CA THR A 265 -8.72 -14.59 -12.49
C THR A 265 -8.46 -13.38 -13.36
N ALA A 266 -7.73 -12.37 -12.87
CA ALA A 266 -7.31 -11.22 -13.68
C ALA A 266 -6.31 -11.62 -14.77
N LEU A 267 -5.34 -12.48 -14.45
CA LEU A 267 -4.37 -12.98 -15.41
C LEU A 267 -5.02 -13.90 -16.45
N ALA A 268 -6.01 -14.70 -16.05
CA ALA A 268 -6.75 -15.58 -16.95
C ALA A 268 -7.89 -14.88 -17.73
N GLN A 269 -8.13 -13.58 -17.48
CA GLN A 269 -9.27 -12.82 -18.02
C GLN A 269 -10.63 -13.48 -17.76
N ASP A 270 -10.78 -14.11 -16.60
CA ASP A 270 -12.01 -14.80 -16.19
C ASP A 270 -12.99 -13.83 -15.53
N LEU A 271 -13.92 -13.29 -16.33
CA LEU A 271 -14.75 -12.16 -15.94
C LEU A 271 -15.66 -12.42 -14.72
N PRO A 272 -16.47 -13.50 -14.66
CA PRO A 272 -17.44 -13.67 -13.58
C PRO A 272 -16.82 -13.74 -12.17
N PRO A 273 -15.76 -14.54 -11.93
CA PRO A 273 -15.09 -14.51 -10.64
C PRO A 273 -14.31 -13.22 -10.41
N LEU A 274 -13.69 -12.61 -11.43
CA LEU A 274 -12.98 -11.33 -11.27
C LEU A 274 -13.90 -10.19 -10.81
N GLN A 275 -15.11 -10.09 -11.39
CA GLN A 275 -16.13 -9.12 -10.97
C GLN A 275 -16.54 -9.34 -9.52
N THR A 276 -16.85 -10.59 -9.17
CA THR A 276 -17.33 -10.96 -7.85
C THR A 276 -16.27 -10.71 -6.77
N VAL A 277 -15.03 -11.12 -7.01
CA VAL A 277 -13.90 -10.87 -6.10
C VAL A 277 -13.62 -9.37 -5.97
N THR A 278 -13.66 -8.61 -7.06
CA THR A 278 -13.46 -7.16 -7.02
C THR A 278 -14.54 -6.49 -6.17
N LEU A 279 -15.82 -6.84 -6.35
CA LEU A 279 -16.89 -6.32 -5.50
C LEU A 279 -16.66 -6.65 -4.02
N VAL A 280 -16.35 -7.91 -3.70
CA VAL A 280 -16.13 -8.35 -2.32
C VAL A 280 -14.99 -7.58 -1.67
N LEU A 281 -13.88 -7.35 -2.37
CA LEU A 281 -12.74 -6.59 -1.85
C LEU A 281 -13.08 -5.09 -1.66
N VAL A 282 -13.88 -4.52 -2.56
CA VAL A 282 -14.40 -3.13 -2.40
C VAL A 282 -15.31 -3.03 -1.19
N LEU A 283 -16.26 -3.96 -1.04
CA LEU A 283 -17.18 -4.00 0.10
C LEU A 283 -16.42 -4.19 1.43
N LEU A 284 -15.38 -5.02 1.43
CA LEU A 284 -14.51 -5.21 2.59
C LEU A 284 -13.78 -3.90 2.95
N GLY A 285 -13.23 -3.18 1.96
CA GLY A 285 -12.59 -1.88 2.17
C GLY A 285 -13.56 -0.81 2.70
N VAL A 286 -14.77 -0.73 2.12
CA VAL A 286 -15.83 0.18 2.59
C VAL A 286 -16.29 -0.18 4.00
N GLY A 287 -16.51 -1.47 4.28
CA GLY A 287 -16.88 -1.98 5.60
C GLY A 287 -15.84 -1.64 6.67
N ALA A 288 -14.56 -1.83 6.36
CA ALA A 288 -13.45 -1.42 7.21
C ALA A 288 -13.45 0.09 7.49
N GLY A 289 -13.68 0.91 6.45
CA GLY A 289 -13.80 2.36 6.60
C GLY A 289 -14.95 2.79 7.51
N LEU A 290 -16.12 2.14 7.39
CA LEU A 290 -17.25 2.39 8.27
C LEU A 290 -16.97 1.98 9.71
N ALA A 291 -16.35 0.81 9.90
CA ALA A 291 -15.96 0.31 11.22
C ALA A 291 -14.96 1.24 11.91
N ILE A 292 -13.93 1.72 11.20
CA ILE A 292 -12.96 2.68 11.73
C ILE A 292 -13.65 3.99 12.11
N ARG A 293 -14.56 4.52 11.28
CA ARG A 293 -15.32 5.73 11.64
C ARG A 293 -16.22 5.52 12.87
N ALA A 294 -16.81 4.35 13.04
CA ALA A 294 -17.57 4.01 14.24
C ALA A 294 -16.66 3.94 15.47
N LEU A 295 -15.49 3.31 15.34
CA LEU A 295 -14.47 3.23 16.37
C LEU A 295 -13.97 4.63 16.78
N CYS A 296 -13.64 5.51 15.82
CA CYS A 296 -13.27 6.90 16.08
C CYS A 296 -14.35 7.65 16.89
N ARG A 297 -15.62 7.50 16.50
CA ARG A 297 -16.75 8.11 17.20
C ARG A 297 -16.93 7.57 18.62
N ALA A 298 -16.75 6.27 18.82
CA ALA A 298 -16.83 5.64 20.14
C ALA A 298 -15.69 6.10 21.07
N LEU A 299 -14.49 6.31 20.52
CA LEU A 299 -13.30 6.69 21.29
C LEU A 299 -13.24 8.18 21.63
N LEU A 300 -13.65 9.06 20.71
CA LEU A 300 -13.54 10.52 20.85
C LEU A 300 -14.87 11.21 21.19
N GLY A 301 -15.99 10.48 21.12
CA GLY A 301 -17.33 11.04 21.29
C GLY A 301 -17.86 11.75 20.03
N PRO A 302 -19.16 12.10 20.01
CA PRO A 302 -19.82 12.68 18.84
C PRO A 302 -19.42 14.14 18.55
N ALA A 303 -18.84 14.84 19.54
CA ALA A 303 -18.58 16.28 19.49
C ALA A 303 -17.27 16.66 18.76
N LEU A 304 -16.32 15.74 18.62
CA LEU A 304 -15.02 16.02 18.01
C LEU A 304 -15.02 15.62 16.54
N ARG A 305 -15.52 16.51 15.70
CA ARG A 305 -15.24 16.51 14.26
C ARG A 305 -13.98 17.36 14.01
N ASP A 306 -12.85 16.69 13.79
CA ASP A 306 -11.61 17.12 13.12
C ASP A 306 -10.93 18.48 13.44
N GLY A 307 -11.34 19.26 14.45
CA GLY A 307 -10.76 20.60 14.66
C GLY A 307 -10.54 21.12 16.08
N ALA A 308 -10.97 20.41 17.14
CA ALA A 308 -11.08 21.04 18.47
C ALA A 308 -10.07 20.58 19.54
N LEU A 309 -9.08 19.74 19.20
CA LEU A 309 -8.04 19.35 20.16
C LEU A 309 -6.78 20.19 19.95
N PRO A 310 -6.26 20.86 21.00
CA PRO A 310 -4.97 21.54 20.95
C PRO A 310 -3.90 20.58 20.41
N ALA A 311 -3.04 21.08 19.52
CA ALA A 311 -1.88 20.33 19.06
C ALA A 311 -1.03 19.93 20.28
N LEU A 312 -0.62 18.66 20.34
CA LEU A 312 0.20 18.18 21.44
C LEU A 312 1.55 18.91 21.45
N PRO A 313 2.14 19.15 22.64
CA PRO A 313 3.50 19.66 22.74
C PRO A 313 4.43 18.71 21.99
N VAL A 314 5.09 19.22 20.94
CA VAL A 314 6.03 18.41 20.17
C VAL A 314 7.31 18.28 20.99
N VAL A 315 7.61 17.06 21.42
CA VAL A 315 8.87 16.72 22.09
C VAL A 315 9.92 16.48 21.01
N ASP A 316 11.10 17.09 21.17
CA ASP A 316 12.20 16.94 20.21
C ASP A 316 12.62 15.48 20.10
N VAL A 317 12.50 14.93 18.90
CA VAL A 317 13.05 13.61 18.55
C VAL A 317 14.45 13.84 17.99
N ARG A 318 15.44 13.14 18.53
CA ARG A 318 16.83 13.21 18.02
C ARG A 318 16.89 12.47 16.69
N VAL A 319 16.87 13.22 15.59
CA VAL A 319 17.00 12.62 14.27
C VAL A 319 18.47 12.50 13.92
N ARG A 320 18.94 11.26 13.77
CA ARG A 320 20.32 10.93 13.41
C ARG A 320 20.48 11.13 11.90
N TRP A 321 20.60 12.40 11.47
CA TRP A 321 20.79 12.77 10.06
C TRP A 321 21.93 11.99 9.37
N TRP A 322 22.97 11.63 10.13
CA TRP A 322 24.09 10.81 9.66
C TRP A 322 23.72 9.37 9.31
N LEU A 323 22.69 8.78 9.94
CA LEU A 323 22.15 7.49 9.50
C LEU A 323 21.50 7.62 8.13
N GLY A 324 20.69 8.67 7.92
CA GLY A 324 20.12 8.98 6.61
C GLY A 324 21.19 9.22 5.55
N ALA A 325 22.20 10.03 5.86
CA ALA A 325 23.33 10.27 4.96
C ALA A 325 24.10 8.98 4.64
N GLY A 326 24.35 8.13 5.64
CA GLY A 326 25.01 6.83 5.46
C GLY A 326 24.21 5.88 4.57
N CYS A 327 22.91 5.72 4.84
CA CYS A 327 22.00 4.93 4.01
C CYS A 327 21.95 5.45 2.56
N GLY A 328 21.90 6.77 2.39
CA GLY A 328 21.92 7.42 1.08
C GLY A 328 23.23 7.16 0.34
N ALA A 329 24.37 7.26 1.02
CA ALA A 329 25.68 6.97 0.44
C ALA A 329 25.83 5.49 0.04
N VAL A 330 25.38 4.56 0.88
CA VAL A 330 25.40 3.12 0.58
C VAL A 330 24.57 2.81 -0.66
N LEU A 331 23.35 3.35 -0.75
CA LEU A 331 22.51 3.18 -1.94
C LEU A 331 23.15 3.80 -3.18
N LEU A 332 23.68 5.02 -3.06
CA LEU A 332 24.31 5.71 -4.18
C LEU A 332 25.51 4.91 -4.71
N VAL A 333 26.38 4.42 -3.81
CA VAL A 333 27.54 3.59 -4.19
C VAL A 333 27.09 2.29 -4.85
N ALA A 334 26.11 1.59 -4.29
CA ALA A 334 25.60 0.35 -4.87
C ALA A 334 24.99 0.57 -6.27
N VAL A 335 24.21 1.65 -6.43
CA VAL A 335 23.59 2.00 -7.71
C VAL A 335 24.66 2.38 -8.74
N VAL A 336 25.57 3.29 -8.40
CA VAL A 336 26.64 3.73 -9.32
C VAL A 336 27.54 2.55 -9.70
N ALA A 337 27.94 1.71 -8.75
CA ALA A 337 28.75 0.53 -9.03
C ALA A 337 28.02 -0.49 -9.93
N GLY A 338 26.70 -0.62 -9.80
CA GLY A 338 25.87 -1.44 -10.68
C GLY A 338 25.71 -0.85 -12.08
N LEU A 339 25.59 0.48 -12.21
CA LEU A 339 25.46 1.15 -13.50
C LEU A 339 26.71 1.05 -14.38
N LEU A 340 27.86 0.74 -13.80
CA LEU A 340 29.11 0.50 -14.53
C LEU A 340 29.22 -0.91 -15.14
N ARG A 341 28.22 -1.77 -14.92
CA ARG A 341 28.20 -3.18 -15.32
C ARG A 341 27.03 -3.46 -16.26
N ASP A 342 27.13 -4.46 -17.14
CA ASP A 342 26.04 -4.83 -18.04
C ASP A 342 24.96 -5.67 -17.31
N PRO A 343 23.70 -5.19 -17.21
CA PRO A 343 22.62 -5.92 -16.55
C PRO A 343 22.00 -7.03 -17.41
N ALA A 344 22.26 -7.05 -18.72
CA ALA A 344 21.63 -7.95 -19.69
C ALA A 344 22.54 -9.11 -20.11
N GLN A 345 23.84 -9.03 -19.83
CA GLN A 345 24.79 -10.09 -20.16
C GLN A 345 24.46 -11.40 -19.42
N VAL A 346 24.04 -12.41 -20.19
CA VAL A 346 23.73 -13.77 -19.71
C VAL A 346 24.97 -14.64 -19.82
N ASP A 347 25.39 -15.24 -18.70
CA ASP A 347 26.43 -16.26 -18.65
C ASP A 347 25.90 -17.53 -17.99
N THR A 348 25.54 -18.53 -18.79
CA THR A 348 24.96 -19.77 -18.29
C THR A 348 25.90 -20.61 -17.43
N ALA A 349 27.22 -20.41 -17.53
CA ALA A 349 28.20 -21.10 -16.68
C ALA A 349 28.26 -20.47 -15.28
N ALA A 350 27.92 -19.19 -15.17
CA ALA A 350 27.94 -18.41 -13.94
C ALA A 350 26.58 -18.38 -13.22
N ARG A 351 25.70 -19.38 -13.38
CA ARG A 351 24.37 -19.38 -12.73
C ARG A 351 24.47 -19.55 -11.22
N LEU A 352 23.76 -18.70 -10.48
CA LEU A 352 23.63 -18.79 -9.01
C LEU A 352 24.99 -18.85 -8.27
N LEU A 353 26.00 -18.14 -8.77
CA LEU A 353 27.27 -18.00 -8.09
C LEU A 353 27.13 -17.08 -6.87
N SER A 354 27.81 -17.47 -5.79
CA SER A 354 27.89 -16.68 -4.57
C SER A 354 28.64 -15.37 -4.79
N PRO A 355 28.44 -14.37 -3.90
CA PRO A 355 29.16 -13.11 -3.95
C PRO A 355 30.67 -13.29 -4.02
N SER A 356 31.29 -12.64 -5.01
CA SER A 356 32.74 -12.66 -5.27
C SER A 356 33.23 -11.27 -5.68
N LEU A 357 34.54 -11.07 -5.82
CA LEU A 357 35.08 -9.80 -6.32
C LEU A 357 34.61 -9.49 -7.75
N GLN A 358 34.42 -10.54 -8.57
CA GLN A 358 33.89 -10.41 -9.92
C GLN A 358 32.40 -10.11 -9.91
N HIS A 359 31.63 -10.74 -9.01
CA HIS A 359 30.19 -10.51 -8.83
C HIS A 359 29.86 -10.14 -7.37
N PRO A 360 29.94 -8.86 -6.97
CA PRO A 360 29.85 -8.45 -5.56
C PRO A 360 28.52 -8.79 -4.87
N LEU A 361 27.44 -8.96 -5.63
CA LEU A 361 26.14 -9.45 -5.13
C LEU A 361 25.79 -10.83 -5.69
N GLY A 362 26.76 -11.55 -6.26
CA GLY A 362 26.55 -12.84 -6.93
C GLY A 362 25.81 -12.68 -8.26
N THR A 363 25.32 -13.80 -8.78
CA THR A 363 24.59 -13.88 -10.05
C THR A 363 23.20 -14.52 -9.87
N ASP A 364 22.28 -14.26 -10.80
CA ASP A 364 20.92 -14.86 -10.77
C ASP A 364 20.82 -16.23 -11.43
N SER A 365 19.58 -16.73 -11.52
CA SER A 365 19.19 -17.97 -12.19
C SER A 365 19.54 -18.04 -13.67
N LEU A 366 19.88 -16.92 -14.33
CA LEU A 366 20.40 -16.87 -15.71
C LEU A 366 21.89 -16.51 -15.75
N GLY A 367 22.56 -16.36 -14.60
CA GLY A 367 23.97 -15.99 -14.50
C GLY A 367 24.28 -14.52 -14.77
N ARG A 368 23.27 -13.65 -14.71
CA ARG A 368 23.45 -12.19 -14.83
C ARG A 368 23.94 -11.60 -13.52
N ASP A 369 24.77 -10.56 -13.58
CA ASP A 369 25.32 -9.89 -12.39
C ASP A 369 24.23 -9.16 -11.58
N MET A 370 24.09 -9.51 -10.30
CA MET A 370 23.05 -8.93 -9.42
C MET A 370 23.29 -7.48 -9.05
N LEU A 371 24.54 -7.03 -8.96
CA LEU A 371 24.83 -5.62 -8.71
C LEU A 371 24.45 -4.78 -9.93
N ALA A 372 24.74 -5.27 -11.14
CA ALA A 372 24.35 -4.63 -12.39
C ALA A 372 22.83 -4.47 -12.50
N ARG A 373 22.09 -5.56 -12.25
CA ARG A 373 20.62 -5.55 -12.27
C ARG A 373 20.04 -4.67 -11.16
N LEU A 374 20.62 -4.64 -9.97
CA LEU A 374 20.18 -3.78 -8.87
C LEU A 374 20.32 -2.29 -9.22
N GLY A 375 21.45 -1.88 -9.79
CA GLY A 375 21.72 -0.47 -10.15
C GLY A 375 20.81 0.04 -11.27
N HIS A 376 20.68 -0.74 -12.35
CA HIS A 376 19.77 -0.40 -13.45
C HIS A 376 18.30 -0.44 -13.03
N GLY A 377 17.93 -1.42 -12.20
CA GLY A 377 16.60 -1.51 -11.60
C GLY A 377 16.27 -0.31 -10.72
N ALA A 378 17.25 0.24 -10.00
CA ALA A 378 17.04 1.42 -9.17
C ALA A 378 16.63 2.65 -9.99
N LEU A 379 17.31 2.91 -11.12
CA LEU A 379 16.95 4.01 -12.03
C LEU A 379 15.54 3.82 -12.61
N ARG A 380 15.21 2.60 -13.03
CA ARG A 380 13.91 2.30 -13.63
C ARG A 380 12.78 2.45 -12.61
N THR A 381 12.88 1.82 -11.45
CA THR A 381 11.85 1.91 -10.41
C THR A 381 11.71 3.35 -9.88
N ALA A 382 12.82 4.08 -9.68
CA ALA A 382 12.78 5.46 -9.18
C ALA A 382 12.18 6.47 -10.18
N SER A 383 12.52 6.36 -11.47
CA SER A 383 11.99 7.24 -12.51
C SER A 383 10.47 7.07 -12.70
N VAL A 384 9.98 5.83 -12.70
CA VAL A 384 8.56 5.53 -12.76
C VAL A 384 7.84 6.04 -11.50
N ALA A 385 8.42 5.82 -10.31
CA ALA A 385 7.85 6.33 -9.06
C ALA A 385 7.75 7.86 -9.04
N LEU A 386 8.76 8.57 -9.55
CA LEU A 386 8.76 10.02 -9.70
C LEU A 386 7.65 10.50 -10.64
N ALA A 387 7.54 9.89 -11.83
CA ALA A 387 6.53 10.25 -12.82
C ALA A 387 5.10 10.04 -12.29
N VAL A 388 4.83 8.85 -11.72
CA VAL A 388 3.54 8.50 -11.12
C VAL A 388 3.18 9.42 -9.97
N THR A 389 4.16 9.78 -9.12
CA THR A 389 3.95 10.73 -8.02
C THR A 389 3.60 12.11 -8.56
N GLY A 390 4.31 12.60 -9.58
CA GLY A 390 4.03 13.88 -10.23
C GLY A 390 2.61 13.94 -10.80
N VAL A 391 2.18 12.92 -11.54
CA VAL A 391 0.82 12.81 -12.08
C VAL A 391 -0.21 12.75 -10.94
N SER A 392 0.04 11.95 -9.91
CA SER A 392 -0.86 11.82 -8.76
C SER A 392 -1.03 13.13 -7.99
N VAL A 393 0.05 13.91 -7.84
CA VAL A 393 0.01 15.25 -7.23
C VAL A 393 -0.80 16.21 -8.10
N LEU A 394 -0.59 16.20 -9.42
CA LEU A 394 -1.32 17.07 -10.34
C LEU A 394 -2.83 16.78 -10.28
N VAL A 395 -3.22 15.51 -10.44
CA VAL A 395 -4.63 15.08 -10.35
C VAL A 395 -5.20 15.39 -8.96
N GLY A 396 -4.43 15.12 -7.90
CA GLY A 396 -4.82 15.41 -6.53
C GLY A 396 -5.07 16.91 -6.28
N LEU A 397 -4.21 17.78 -6.80
CA LEU A 397 -4.37 19.23 -6.72
C LEU A 397 -5.64 19.68 -7.46
N LEU A 398 -5.83 19.23 -8.70
CA LEU A 398 -7.01 19.59 -9.51
C LEU A 398 -8.32 19.16 -8.82
N LEU A 399 -8.37 17.91 -8.36
CA LEU A 399 -9.56 17.37 -7.69
C LEU A 399 -9.78 17.98 -6.30
N GLY A 400 -8.71 18.25 -5.54
CA GLY A 400 -8.79 18.90 -4.23
C GLY A 400 -9.22 20.36 -4.30
N LEU A 401 -8.80 21.10 -5.34
CA LEU A 401 -9.20 22.48 -5.58
C LEU A 401 -10.67 22.61 -6.04
N SER A 402 -11.22 21.58 -6.69
CA SER A 402 -12.63 21.52 -7.10
C SER A 402 -13.60 21.49 -5.90
N GLY A 403 -13.10 21.27 -4.68
CA GLY A 403 -13.88 21.34 -3.45
C GLY A 403 -14.70 20.08 -3.21
N ARG A 404 -16.01 20.24 -2.94
CA ARG A 404 -16.87 19.17 -2.38
C ARG A 404 -17.19 18.02 -3.34
N VAL A 405 -17.01 18.19 -4.66
CA VAL A 405 -17.17 17.09 -5.63
C VAL A 405 -16.01 16.10 -5.51
N GLY A 406 -14.79 16.62 -5.31
CA GLY A 406 -13.59 15.80 -5.12
C GLY A 406 -13.62 14.95 -3.85
N THR A 407 -14.28 15.39 -2.78
CA THR A 407 -14.27 14.68 -1.49
C THR A 407 -14.96 13.31 -1.54
N GLY A 408 -16.07 13.18 -2.27
CA GLY A 408 -16.78 11.89 -2.37
C GLY A 408 -15.99 10.83 -3.16
N LEU A 409 -15.42 11.23 -4.30
CA LEU A 409 -14.56 10.36 -5.12
C LEU A 409 -13.29 9.95 -4.38
N THR A 410 -12.67 10.90 -3.68
CA THR A 410 -11.46 10.66 -2.88
C THR A 410 -11.69 9.58 -1.82
N GLU A 411 -12.84 9.61 -1.12
CA GLU A 411 -13.14 8.59 -0.10
C GLU A 411 -13.23 7.18 -0.70
N VAL A 412 -13.84 7.01 -1.87
CA VAL A 412 -14.02 5.68 -2.48
C VAL A 412 -12.69 5.15 -2.99
N VAL A 413 -11.97 5.97 -3.75
CA VAL A 413 -10.67 5.58 -4.29
C VAL A 413 -9.67 5.29 -3.16
N SER A 414 -9.76 5.98 -2.03
CA SER A 414 -8.92 5.69 -0.87
C SER A 414 -9.19 4.33 -0.22
N THR A 415 -10.32 3.67 -0.52
CA THR A 415 -10.62 2.30 -0.08
C THR A 415 -10.13 1.22 -1.04
N LEU A 416 -9.74 1.59 -2.26
CA LEU A 416 -9.25 0.65 -3.28
C LEU A 416 -7.76 0.35 -3.04
N PRO A 417 -7.38 -0.93 -2.84
CA PRO A 417 -5.99 -1.32 -2.85
C PRO A 417 -5.34 -1.08 -4.22
N ALA A 418 -4.13 -0.54 -4.25
CA ALA A 418 -3.38 -0.34 -5.50
C ALA A 418 -3.15 -1.63 -6.28
N VAL A 419 -3.06 -2.78 -5.59
CA VAL A 419 -2.97 -4.10 -6.22
C VAL A 419 -4.19 -4.41 -7.07
N LEU A 420 -5.41 -4.07 -6.62
CA LEU A 420 -6.62 -4.25 -7.43
C LEU A 420 -6.57 -3.42 -8.70
N ALA A 421 -6.19 -2.14 -8.61
CA ALA A 421 -5.98 -1.33 -9.80
C ALA A 421 -4.91 -1.96 -10.72
N GLY A 422 -3.86 -2.55 -10.14
CA GLY A 422 -2.83 -3.31 -10.86
C GLY A 422 -3.40 -4.49 -11.63
N LEU A 423 -4.25 -5.29 -11.00
CA LEU A 423 -4.91 -6.44 -11.61
C LEU A 423 -5.80 -6.01 -12.79
N LEU A 424 -6.64 -5.00 -12.60
CA LEU A 424 -7.55 -4.52 -13.63
C LEU A 424 -6.81 -3.91 -14.82
N THR A 425 -5.78 -3.09 -14.58
CA THR A 425 -4.97 -2.50 -15.66
C THR A 425 -4.15 -3.54 -16.41
N THR A 426 -3.64 -4.55 -15.71
CA THR A 426 -2.93 -5.69 -16.32
C THR A 426 -3.87 -6.52 -17.17
N ALA A 427 -5.13 -6.72 -16.74
CA ALA A 427 -6.11 -7.44 -17.54
C ALA A 427 -6.43 -6.74 -18.88
N VAL A 428 -6.32 -5.40 -18.96
CA VAL A 428 -6.52 -4.64 -20.22
C VAL A 428 -5.26 -4.57 -21.08
N THR A 429 -4.14 -4.19 -20.47
CA THR A 429 -2.91 -3.81 -21.18
C THR A 429 -1.87 -4.92 -21.25
N GLY A 430 -2.11 -6.03 -20.55
CA GLY A 430 -1.10 -7.03 -20.24
C GLY A 430 -0.10 -6.54 -19.18
N PRO A 431 0.74 -7.45 -18.65
CA PRO A 431 1.78 -7.09 -17.69
C PRO A 431 2.79 -6.10 -18.28
N SER A 432 2.87 -4.88 -17.73
CA SER A 432 3.78 -3.84 -18.23
C SER A 432 4.05 -2.76 -17.16
N VAL A 433 5.16 -2.02 -17.31
CA VAL A 433 5.42 -0.84 -16.45
C VAL A 433 4.36 0.23 -16.60
N TRP A 434 3.85 0.44 -17.81
CA TRP A 434 2.82 1.44 -18.05
C TRP A 434 1.50 1.05 -17.39
N GLY A 435 1.13 -0.23 -17.43
CA GLY A 435 -0.02 -0.77 -16.69
C GLY A 435 0.12 -0.57 -15.18
N ALA A 436 1.27 -0.96 -14.61
CA ALA A 436 1.55 -0.73 -13.20
C ALA A 436 1.57 0.76 -12.81
N ALA A 437 2.13 1.63 -13.66
CA ALA A 437 2.15 3.08 -13.44
C ALA A 437 0.74 3.68 -13.46
N LEU A 438 -0.10 3.25 -14.41
CA LEU A 438 -1.51 3.64 -14.51
C LEU A 438 -2.27 3.20 -13.26
N ALA A 439 -2.09 1.95 -12.81
CA ALA A 439 -2.70 1.43 -11.59
C ALA A 439 -2.40 2.28 -10.36
N VAL A 440 -1.13 2.63 -10.16
CA VAL A 440 -0.73 3.48 -9.04
C VAL A 440 -1.26 4.89 -9.22
N CYS A 441 -1.31 5.45 -10.44
CA CYS A 441 -1.92 6.75 -10.69
C CYS A 441 -3.41 6.75 -10.35
N LEU A 442 -4.17 5.72 -10.72
CA LEU A 442 -5.63 5.63 -10.50
C LEU A 442 -6.03 5.74 -9.02
N VAL A 443 -5.16 5.31 -8.11
CA VAL A 443 -5.41 5.31 -6.67
C VAL A 443 -4.60 6.38 -5.93
N GLY A 444 -3.38 6.65 -6.39
CA GLY A 444 -2.36 7.44 -5.71
C GLY A 444 -2.68 8.93 -5.58
N TRP A 445 -3.59 9.48 -6.39
CA TRP A 445 -4.01 10.89 -6.31
C TRP A 445 -4.89 11.19 -5.09
N ALA A 446 -5.65 10.22 -4.60
CA ALA A 446 -6.68 10.43 -3.57
C ALA A 446 -6.15 11.08 -2.29
N PRO A 447 -5.02 10.64 -1.71
CA PRO A 447 -4.47 11.27 -0.51
C PRO A 447 -4.02 12.72 -0.73
N TYR A 448 -3.54 13.06 -1.93
CA TYR A 448 -3.17 14.44 -2.27
C TYR A 448 -4.41 15.32 -2.46
N ALA A 449 -5.50 14.78 -3.02
CA ALA A 449 -6.79 15.49 -3.10
C ALA A 449 -7.40 15.75 -1.71
N ALA A 450 -7.36 14.76 -0.82
CA ALA A 450 -7.81 14.92 0.57
C ALA A 450 -7.02 16.01 1.29
N GLN A 451 -5.68 16.00 1.19
CA GLN A 451 -4.83 17.01 1.80
C GLN A 451 -5.09 18.41 1.22
N THR A 452 -5.17 18.52 -0.11
CA THR A 452 -5.41 19.78 -0.82
C THR A 452 -6.74 20.39 -0.39
N SER A 453 -7.82 19.59 -0.35
CA SER A 453 -9.14 20.07 0.06
C SER A 453 -9.20 20.51 1.52
N ALA A 454 -8.52 19.80 2.43
CA ALA A 454 -8.41 20.18 3.84
C ALA A 454 -7.66 21.50 4.03
N LEU A 455 -6.50 21.66 3.39
CA LEU A 455 -5.70 22.90 3.48
C LEU A 455 -6.44 24.08 2.83
N LEU A 456 -7.10 23.86 1.70
CA LEU A 456 -7.91 24.88 1.04
C LEU A 456 -9.09 25.33 1.91
N ALA A 457 -9.73 24.40 2.63
CA ALA A 457 -10.80 24.73 3.56
C ALA A 457 -10.30 25.61 4.72
N GLN A 458 -9.11 25.31 5.26
CA GLN A 458 -8.46 26.12 6.28
C GLN A 458 -8.12 27.52 5.77
N GLU A 459 -7.51 27.64 4.58
CA GLU A 459 -7.15 28.94 3.98
C GLU A 459 -8.37 29.79 3.62
N ARG A 460 -9.47 29.15 3.19
CA ARG A 460 -10.74 29.86 2.93
C ARG A 460 -11.38 30.42 4.19
N ALA A 461 -11.13 29.80 5.34
CA ALA A 461 -11.62 30.27 6.65
C ALA A 461 -10.71 31.35 7.27
N ALA A 462 -9.54 31.62 6.68
CA ALA A 462 -8.60 32.60 7.21
C ALA A 462 -9.10 34.05 7.00
N GLY A 463 -8.88 34.91 8.00
CA GLY A 463 -9.35 36.30 7.99
C GLY A 463 -8.77 37.13 6.83
N HIS A 464 -7.53 36.85 6.40
CA HIS A 464 -6.90 37.55 5.26
C HIS A 464 -7.64 37.29 3.93
N THR A 465 -8.18 36.09 3.74
CA THR A 465 -8.97 35.71 2.57
C THR A 465 -10.31 36.43 2.58
N MET A 466 -10.95 36.52 3.75
CA MET A 466 -12.22 37.24 3.91
C MET A 466 -12.05 38.74 3.65
N ALA A 467 -10.97 39.34 4.17
CA ALA A 467 -10.63 40.75 3.92
C ALA A 467 -10.38 41.03 2.43
N SER A 468 -9.62 40.16 1.75
CA SER A 468 -9.35 40.31 0.32
C SER A 468 -10.63 40.21 -0.52
N ARG A 469 -11.56 39.34 -0.14
CA ARG A 469 -12.90 39.26 -0.77
C ARG A 469 -13.72 40.54 -0.57
N SER A 470 -13.72 41.13 0.63
CA SER A 470 -14.42 42.40 0.87
C SER A 470 -13.84 43.57 0.08
N LEU A 471 -12.57 43.49 -0.34
CA LEU A 471 -11.92 44.46 -1.23
C LEU A 471 -12.18 44.20 -2.73
N GLY A 472 -13.07 43.25 -3.08
CA GLY A 472 -13.45 42.97 -4.47
C GLY A 472 -12.56 41.95 -5.20
N ALA A 473 -11.69 41.22 -4.49
CA ALA A 473 -10.84 40.21 -5.13
C ALA A 473 -11.66 39.06 -5.74
N GLY A 474 -11.51 38.86 -7.06
CA GLY A 474 -12.15 37.77 -7.79
C GLY A 474 -11.56 36.38 -7.48
N ALA A 475 -12.31 35.32 -7.85
CA ALA A 475 -11.93 33.93 -7.56
C ALA A 475 -10.55 33.53 -8.12
N ALA A 476 -10.19 34.00 -9.32
CA ALA A 476 -8.90 33.71 -9.94
C ALA A 476 -7.73 34.40 -9.19
N HIS A 477 -7.95 35.62 -8.69
CA HIS A 477 -6.97 36.34 -7.89
C HIS A 477 -6.72 35.63 -6.55
N LEU A 478 -7.80 35.26 -5.85
CA LEU A 478 -7.72 34.51 -4.60
C LEU A 478 -7.04 33.16 -4.80
N LEU A 479 -7.36 32.45 -5.88
CA LEU A 479 -6.75 31.17 -6.20
C LEU A 479 -5.24 31.31 -6.41
N ARG A 480 -4.79 32.22 -7.27
CA ARG A 480 -3.37 32.36 -7.65
C ARG A 480 -2.52 33.00 -6.56
N ARG A 481 -3.06 33.97 -5.81
CA ARG A 481 -2.28 34.79 -4.87
C ARG A 481 -2.35 34.30 -3.42
N HIS A 482 -3.44 33.65 -3.01
CA HIS A 482 -3.64 33.18 -1.64
C HIS A 482 -3.69 31.66 -1.54
N HIS A 483 -4.59 31.01 -2.29
CA HIS A 483 -4.85 29.59 -2.09
C HIS A 483 -3.74 28.67 -2.61
N LEU A 484 -3.29 28.82 -3.86
CA LEU A 484 -2.24 27.97 -4.43
C LEU A 484 -0.92 28.09 -3.65
N PRO A 485 -0.40 29.30 -3.36
CA PRO A 485 0.86 29.48 -2.64
C PRO A 485 0.82 28.90 -1.21
N ALA A 486 -0.35 28.85 -0.59
CA ALA A 486 -0.52 28.27 0.74
C ALA A 486 -0.57 26.73 0.71
N VAL A 487 -1.23 26.14 -0.29
CA VAL A 487 -1.44 24.68 -0.36
C VAL A 487 -0.24 23.96 -0.97
N LEU A 488 0.35 24.53 -2.03
CA LEU A 488 1.35 23.84 -2.85
C LEU A 488 2.60 23.36 -2.07
N PRO A 489 3.21 24.16 -1.16
CA PRO A 489 4.40 23.72 -0.42
C PRO A 489 4.12 22.50 0.47
N ALA A 490 2.94 22.42 1.08
CA ALA A 490 2.56 21.31 1.94
C ALA A 490 2.28 20.02 1.16
N VAL A 491 1.66 20.15 -0.03
CA VAL A 491 1.39 19.03 -0.93
C VAL A 491 2.69 18.49 -1.54
N ILE A 492 3.58 19.36 -2.02
CA ILE A 492 4.89 18.96 -2.57
C ILE A 492 5.73 18.26 -1.49
N ARG A 493 5.75 18.80 -0.27
CA ARG A 493 6.46 18.15 0.84
C ARG A 493 5.92 16.74 1.09
N ASN A 494 4.59 16.58 1.14
CA ASN A 494 3.97 15.27 1.32
C ASN A 494 4.32 14.31 0.17
N ALA A 495 4.35 14.81 -1.07
CA ALA A 495 4.75 14.01 -2.23
C ALA A 495 6.17 13.45 -2.10
N LEU A 496 7.13 14.28 -1.69
CA LEU A 496 8.51 13.85 -1.45
C LEU A 496 8.61 12.78 -0.36
N LEU A 497 7.85 12.94 0.73
CA LEU A 497 7.82 11.97 1.83
C LEU A 497 7.17 10.64 1.44
N ARG A 498 6.26 10.65 0.45
CA ARG A 498 5.54 9.46 -0.02
C ARG A 498 6.20 8.75 -1.19
N LEU A 499 7.23 9.33 -1.81
CA LEU A 499 7.94 8.74 -2.93
C LEU A 499 8.49 7.33 -2.61
N PRO A 500 9.09 7.06 -1.44
CA PRO A 500 9.54 5.71 -1.06
C PRO A 500 8.38 4.71 -0.96
N THR A 501 7.21 5.16 -0.50
CA THR A 501 5.99 4.33 -0.51
C THR A 501 5.53 4.02 -1.94
N ALA A 502 5.64 4.97 -2.87
CA ALA A 502 5.32 4.73 -4.28
C ALA A 502 6.27 3.69 -4.91
N VAL A 503 7.57 3.76 -4.59
CA VAL A 503 8.56 2.74 -4.99
C VAL A 503 8.19 1.36 -4.45
N LEU A 504 7.80 1.26 -3.17
CA LEU A 504 7.38 -0.01 -2.56
C LEU A 504 6.12 -0.59 -3.21
N VAL A 505 5.15 0.26 -3.60
CA VAL A 505 3.95 -0.19 -4.30
C VAL A 505 4.30 -0.69 -5.70
N LEU A 506 5.11 0.03 -6.46
CA LEU A 506 5.56 -0.41 -7.79
C LEU A 506 6.35 -1.72 -7.73
N ALA A 507 7.27 -1.84 -6.77
CA ALA A 507 8.00 -3.09 -6.54
C ALA A 507 7.06 -4.23 -6.13
N SER A 508 6.01 -3.96 -5.34
CA SER A 508 5.00 -4.97 -5.01
C SER A 508 4.21 -5.43 -6.24
N LEU A 509 3.86 -4.52 -7.16
CA LEU A 509 3.19 -4.87 -8.41
C LEU A 509 4.14 -5.66 -9.35
N GLY A 510 5.40 -5.23 -9.47
CA GLY A 510 6.44 -5.94 -10.20
C GLY A 510 6.68 -7.35 -9.66
N PHE A 511 6.72 -7.50 -8.33
CA PHE A 511 6.84 -8.80 -7.66
C PHE A 511 5.65 -9.72 -7.95
N LEU A 512 4.44 -9.17 -8.00
CA LEU A 512 3.25 -9.93 -8.38
C LEU A 512 3.24 -10.35 -9.86
N GLY A 513 4.13 -9.78 -10.68
CA GLY A 513 4.22 -10.01 -12.12
C GLY A 513 3.40 -9.02 -12.95
N LEU A 514 2.86 -7.96 -12.33
CA LEU A 514 2.01 -6.95 -12.96
C LEU A 514 2.79 -5.74 -13.53
N GLY A 515 4.11 -5.71 -13.31
CA GLY A 515 4.98 -4.59 -13.67
C GLY A 515 5.89 -4.88 -14.88
N GLU A 516 7.11 -4.36 -14.82
CA GLU A 516 8.14 -4.52 -15.86
C GLU A 516 8.38 -6.00 -16.17
N GLN A 517 8.47 -6.31 -17.46
CA GLN A 517 8.76 -7.65 -17.93
C GLN A 517 10.26 -7.83 -18.20
N PRO A 518 10.78 -9.07 -18.12
CA PRO A 518 12.16 -9.36 -18.52
C PRO A 518 12.38 -8.99 -20.00
N PRO A 519 13.59 -8.56 -20.41
CA PRO A 519 14.85 -8.63 -19.67
C PRO A 519 15.15 -7.41 -18.77
N THR A 520 14.35 -6.35 -18.85
CA THR A 520 14.60 -5.09 -18.13
C THR A 520 14.59 -5.28 -16.60
N PRO A 521 15.60 -4.81 -15.86
CA PRO A 521 15.67 -4.96 -14.42
C PRO A 521 14.70 -4.01 -13.70
N GLU A 522 13.99 -4.55 -12.71
CA GLU A 522 13.08 -3.82 -11.82
C GLU A 522 13.11 -4.55 -10.46
N TRP A 523 13.20 -3.82 -9.35
CA TRP A 523 13.46 -4.41 -8.03
C TRP A 523 12.42 -5.47 -7.60
N GLY A 524 11.14 -5.22 -7.81
CA GLY A 524 10.08 -6.19 -7.54
C GLY A 524 10.23 -7.45 -8.38
N ARG A 525 10.46 -7.27 -9.69
CA ARG A 525 10.63 -8.37 -10.64
C ARG A 525 11.87 -9.22 -10.31
N LEU A 526 13.00 -8.59 -9.99
CA LEU A 526 14.24 -9.28 -9.59
C LEU A 526 14.01 -10.24 -8.42
N MET A 527 13.20 -9.83 -7.44
CA MET A 527 12.88 -10.67 -6.30
C MET A 527 11.96 -11.82 -6.68
N SER A 528 10.95 -11.59 -7.53
CA SER A 528 10.01 -12.64 -7.96
C SER A 528 10.69 -13.72 -8.82
N GLU A 529 11.60 -13.34 -9.71
CA GLU A 529 12.35 -14.27 -10.58
C GLU A 529 13.25 -15.21 -9.79
N ASN A 530 13.76 -14.73 -8.65
CA ASN A 530 14.72 -15.46 -7.83
C ASN A 530 14.10 -16.10 -6.58
N GLN A 531 12.82 -15.87 -6.31
CA GLN A 531 12.11 -16.48 -5.18
C GLN A 531 12.20 -18.02 -5.16
N PRO A 532 12.06 -18.75 -6.29
CA PRO A 532 12.17 -20.21 -6.27
C PRO A 532 13.58 -20.71 -5.90
N TYR A 533 14.61 -19.88 -6.06
CA TYR A 533 16.01 -20.22 -5.82
C TYR A 533 16.54 -19.69 -4.48
N LEU A 534 15.66 -19.16 -3.63
CA LEU A 534 16.06 -18.45 -2.41
C LEU A 534 16.84 -19.34 -1.43
N GLU A 535 16.56 -20.65 -1.40
CA GLU A 535 17.32 -21.62 -0.60
C GLU A 535 18.77 -21.81 -1.08
N LEU A 536 18.98 -21.77 -2.39
CA LEU A 536 20.28 -21.98 -3.03
C LEU A 536 21.12 -20.70 -3.10
N ALA A 537 20.47 -19.57 -3.41
CA ALA A 537 21.12 -18.30 -3.70
C ALA A 537 20.40 -17.13 -3.00
N PRO A 538 20.38 -17.07 -1.66
CA PRO A 538 19.58 -16.09 -0.91
C PRO A 538 19.96 -14.63 -1.22
N TRP A 539 21.20 -14.36 -1.63
CA TRP A 539 21.68 -13.02 -2.00
C TRP A 539 20.88 -12.39 -3.16
N THR A 540 20.37 -13.20 -4.08
CA THR A 540 19.60 -12.75 -5.27
C THR A 540 18.29 -12.06 -4.89
N VAL A 541 17.67 -12.46 -3.78
CA VAL A 541 16.47 -11.81 -3.21
C VAL A 541 16.87 -10.78 -2.15
N LEU A 542 17.84 -11.11 -1.30
CA LEU A 542 18.29 -10.24 -0.20
C LEU A 542 18.96 -8.94 -0.66
N GLY A 543 19.62 -8.93 -1.83
CA GLY A 543 20.24 -7.74 -2.41
C GLY A 543 19.23 -6.63 -2.72
N PRO A 544 18.30 -6.82 -3.69
CA PRO A 544 17.26 -5.83 -4.00
C PRO A 544 16.35 -5.55 -2.80
N ALA A 545 16.07 -6.55 -1.97
CA ALA A 545 15.37 -6.38 -0.70
C ALA A 545 16.08 -5.41 0.25
N GLY A 546 17.39 -5.59 0.45
CA GLY A 546 18.22 -4.73 1.28
C GLY A 546 18.22 -3.29 0.77
N ALA A 547 18.29 -3.10 -0.56
CA ALA A 547 18.18 -1.77 -1.15
C ALA A 547 16.82 -1.10 -0.84
N LEU A 548 15.72 -1.85 -0.93
CA LEU A 548 14.40 -1.36 -0.51
C LEU A 548 14.38 -0.97 0.96
N VAL A 549 14.95 -1.79 1.86
CA VAL A 549 15.03 -1.48 3.30
C VAL A 549 15.86 -0.22 3.55
N VAL A 550 17.02 -0.07 2.92
CA VAL A 550 17.88 1.11 3.07
C VAL A 550 17.17 2.36 2.55
N LEU A 551 16.41 2.27 1.45
CA LEU A 551 15.62 3.37 0.91
C LEU A 551 14.51 3.77 1.90
N ALA A 552 13.91 2.79 2.55
CA ALA A 552 12.88 3.00 3.54
C ALA A 552 13.42 3.66 4.82
N VAL A 553 14.63 3.29 5.27
CA VAL A 553 15.33 3.96 6.38
C VAL A 553 15.74 5.39 6.03
N LEU A 554 16.20 5.62 4.79
CA LEU A 554 16.48 6.95 4.26
C LEU A 554 15.22 7.84 4.33
N ALA A 555 14.07 7.32 3.88
CA ALA A 555 12.79 8.02 3.90
C ALA A 555 12.44 8.58 5.29
N VAL A 556 12.50 7.72 6.31
CA VAL A 556 12.14 8.09 7.68
C VAL A 556 13.17 9.05 8.28
N SER A 557 14.44 8.88 7.95
CA SER A 557 15.51 9.77 8.41
C SER A 557 15.35 11.19 7.87
N VAL A 558 14.92 11.34 6.61
CA VAL A 558 14.66 12.63 5.97
C VAL A 558 13.45 13.33 6.59
N ASP A 559 12.36 12.61 6.86
CA ASP A 559 11.15 13.19 7.46
C ASP A 559 11.44 13.82 8.84
N GLY A 560 12.22 13.10 9.65
CA GLY A 560 12.69 13.62 10.93
C GLY A 560 13.62 14.84 10.79
N GLY A 561 14.53 14.85 9.81
CA GLY A 561 15.53 15.92 9.65
C GLY A 561 14.91 17.25 9.26
N VAL A 562 13.90 17.22 8.39
CA VAL A 562 13.15 18.41 7.94
C VAL A 562 12.35 19.05 9.09
N ALA A 563 11.83 18.25 10.01
CA ALA A 563 11.15 18.75 11.20
C ALA A 563 12.10 19.51 12.17
N GLY A 564 13.36 19.07 12.28
CA GLY A 564 14.37 19.70 13.14
C GLY A 564 14.95 21.01 12.57
N TRP A 565 15.09 21.14 11.25
CA TRP A 565 15.67 22.33 10.60
C TRP A 565 14.77 23.57 10.69
N ARG A 566 13.45 23.40 10.60
CA ARG A 566 12.44 24.48 10.67
C ARG A 566 12.31 25.17 12.03
N ARG A 567 12.96 24.68 13.10
CA ARG A 567 12.91 25.27 14.44
C ARG A 567 14.13 26.10 14.81
N LYS A 568 15.20 26.04 14.00
CA LYS A 568 16.41 26.87 14.19
C LYS A 568 16.33 28.20 13.43
N ARG A 569 15.28 28.41 12.64
CA ARG A 569 14.87 29.68 12.03
C ARG A 569 13.50 30.03 12.58
#